data_AF-A0A7W0CF76-F1
#
_entry.id   AF-A0A7W0CF76-F1
#
_cell.length_a   1.000
_cell.length_b   1.000
_cell.length_c   1.000
_cell.angle_alpha   90.00
_cell.angle_beta   90.00
_cell.angle_gamma   90.00
#
_symmetry.space_group_name_H-M   'P 1'
#
loop_
_entity.id
_entity.type
_entity.pdbx_description
1 polymer ?
#
loop_
_entity_poly.entity_id
_entity_poly.type
_entity_poly.pdbx_seq_one_letter_code
_entity_poly.pdbx_strand_id
1 'polypeptide(L)'
;MRLTWKDAVATISAAAVVAVYVMFLTGADVPIVDSVRGATGTILFLGMVGGCAMSRADVPKGAYTVLTGMLGTVALLAAAVALIADAEIALLVFVVATLALWAVATVRHAATPMVKV
;
A
#
# COMPACT_ATOMS: atom_id res chain seq x y z
N MET A 1 21.51 0.22 12.66
CA MET A 1 20.08 0.60 12.61
C MET A 1 19.28 -0.61 12.13
N ARG A 2 18.14 -0.92 12.76
CA ARG A 2 17.30 -2.09 12.40
C ARG A 2 16.42 -1.85 11.16
N LEU A 3 16.16 -0.57 10.84
CA LEU A 3 15.46 -0.14 9.63
C LEU A 3 16.46 0.05 8.49
N THR A 4 16.11 -0.48 7.33
CA THR A 4 16.88 -0.40 6.08
C THR A 4 16.40 0.76 5.21
N TRP A 5 17.19 1.13 4.19
CA TRP A 5 16.76 2.08 3.16
C TRP A 5 15.42 1.70 2.50
N LYS A 6 15.13 0.39 2.38
CA LYS A 6 13.87 -0.10 1.82
C LYS A 6 12.67 0.25 2.70
N ASP A 7 12.85 0.24 4.02
CA ASP A 7 11.79 0.62 4.96
C ASP A 7 11.49 2.13 4.90
N ALA A 8 12.53 2.94 4.63
CA ALA A 8 12.36 4.38 4.39
C ALA A 8 11.54 4.63 3.12
N VAL A 9 11.87 3.96 2.01
CA VAL A 9 11.11 4.07 0.75
C VAL A 9 9.67 3.59 0.95
N ALA A 10 9.44 2.45 1.61
CA ALA A 10 8.09 1.96 1.88
C ALA A 10 7.25 2.95 2.71
N THR A 11 7.89 3.61 3.69
CA THR A 11 7.23 4.65 4.51
C THR A 11 6.92 5.89 3.70
N ILE A 12 7.81 6.32 2.81
CA ILE A 12 7.55 7.44 1.88
C ILE A 12 6.40 7.08 0.94
N SER A 13 6.35 5.86 0.40
CA SER A 13 5.23 5.40 -0.43
C SER A 13 3.91 5.41 0.34
N ALA A 14 3.88 4.90 1.58
CA ALA A 14 2.68 4.92 2.41
C ALA A 14 2.24 6.37 2.71
N ALA A 15 3.18 7.26 3.01
CA ALA A 15 2.88 8.67 3.22
C ALA A 15 2.30 9.34 1.95
N ALA A 16 2.85 9.00 0.77
CA ALA A 16 2.32 9.48 -0.51
C ALA A 16 0.89 8.98 -0.77
N VAL A 17 0.58 7.72 -0.43
CA VAL A 17 -0.79 7.17 -0.50
C VAL A 17 -1.75 7.97 0.38
N VAL A 18 -1.36 8.25 1.63
CA VAL A 18 -2.17 9.09 2.53
C VAL A 18 -2.36 10.49 1.96
N ALA A 19 -1.28 11.10 1.45
CA ALA A 19 -1.35 12.44 0.86
C ALA A 19 -2.33 12.50 -0.32
N VAL A 20 -2.28 11.52 -1.22
CA VAL A 20 -3.23 11.42 -2.36
C VAL A 20 -4.66 11.26 -1.86
N TYR A 21 -4.90 10.39 -0.88
CA TYR A 21 -6.25 10.19 -0.34
C TYR A 21 -6.78 11.44 0.37
N VAL A 22 -5.93 12.16 1.12
CA VAL A 22 -6.30 13.44 1.73
C VAL A 22 -6.61 14.48 0.67
N MET A 23 -5.80 14.59 -0.40
CA MET A 23 -6.08 15.50 -1.52
C MET A 23 -7.45 15.23 -2.13
N PHE A 24 -7.78 13.96 -2.38
CA PHE A 24 -9.10 13.52 -2.85
C PHE A 24 -10.22 13.98 -1.87
N LEU A 25 -10.08 13.71 -0.57
CA LEU A 25 -11.08 14.11 0.43
C LEU A 25 -11.27 15.63 0.55
N THR A 26 -10.19 16.40 0.37
CA THR A 26 -10.25 17.86 0.42
C THR A 26 -10.75 18.50 -0.87
N GLY A 27 -10.99 17.71 -1.93
CA GLY A 27 -11.36 18.23 -3.25
C GLY A 27 -10.28 19.11 -3.86
N ALA A 28 -9.00 18.78 -3.64
CA ALA A 28 -7.89 19.52 -4.22
C ALA A 28 -8.02 19.53 -5.76
N ASP A 29 -7.83 20.71 -6.37
CA ASP A 29 -8.03 20.94 -7.81
C ASP A 29 -6.84 20.41 -8.63
N VAL A 30 -6.56 19.12 -8.43
CA VAL A 30 -5.48 18.38 -9.08
C VAL A 30 -6.14 17.39 -10.04
N PRO A 31 -6.00 17.57 -11.38
CA PRO A 31 -6.77 16.85 -12.39
C PRO A 31 -6.65 15.31 -12.37
N ILE A 32 -5.70 14.77 -11.61
CA ILE A 32 -5.41 13.35 -11.53
C ILE A 32 -6.08 12.70 -10.32
N VAL A 33 -6.45 13.46 -9.28
CA VAL A 33 -6.97 12.93 -8.01
C VAL A 33 -8.31 13.54 -7.61
N ASP A 34 -8.92 14.31 -8.51
CA ASP A 34 -10.26 14.90 -8.38
C ASP A 34 -11.41 13.88 -8.44
N SER A 35 -11.10 12.65 -8.86
CA SER A 35 -12.03 11.56 -9.10
C SER A 35 -11.58 10.28 -8.41
N VAL A 36 -12.54 9.43 -8.07
CA VAL A 36 -12.26 8.13 -7.41
C VAL A 36 -11.32 7.29 -8.28
N ARG A 37 -11.55 7.24 -9.60
CA ARG A 37 -10.69 6.55 -10.56
C ARG A 37 -9.27 7.10 -10.58
N GLY A 38 -9.13 8.42 -10.62
CA GLY A 38 -7.84 9.09 -10.66
C GLY A 38 -7.01 8.85 -9.39
N ALA A 39 -7.63 9.02 -8.22
CA ALA A 39 -7.04 8.71 -6.93
C ALA A 39 -6.65 7.23 -6.81
N THR A 40 -7.56 6.33 -7.21
CA THR A 40 -7.30 4.88 -7.19
C THR A 40 -6.13 4.51 -8.10
N GLY A 41 -6.09 5.02 -9.34
CA GLY A 41 -5.02 4.75 -10.30
C GLY A 41 -3.66 5.25 -9.80
N THR A 42 -3.62 6.43 -9.20
CA THR A 42 -2.40 7.01 -8.61
C THR A 42 -1.87 6.15 -7.45
N ILE A 43 -2.75 5.73 -6.56
CA ILE A 43 -2.39 4.89 -5.41
C ILE A 43 -1.97 3.48 -5.86
N LEU A 44 -2.63 2.91 -6.87
CA LEU A 44 -2.21 1.65 -7.51
C LEU A 44 -0.80 1.76 -8.08
N PHE A 45 -0.50 2.86 -8.79
CA PHE A 45 0.82 3.10 -9.35
C PHE A 45 1.88 3.21 -8.24
N LEU A 46 1.60 3.96 -7.18
CA LEU A 46 2.48 4.06 -6.01
C LEU A 46 2.71 2.69 -5.35
N GLY A 47 1.66 1.88 -5.22
CA GLY A 47 1.73 0.51 -4.68
C GLY A 47 2.56 -0.44 -5.56
N MET A 48 2.48 -0.29 -6.88
CA MET A 48 3.25 -1.12 -7.82
C MET A 48 4.74 -0.78 -7.78
N VAL A 49 5.07 0.51 -7.74
CA VAL A 49 6.47 0.99 -7.65
C VAL A 49 7.07 0.72 -6.27
N GLY A 50 6.33 0.97 -5.19
CA GLY A 50 6.83 0.83 -3.83
C GLY A 50 6.80 -0.60 -3.29
N GLY A 51 5.81 -1.40 -3.69
CA GLY A 51 5.59 -2.76 -3.18
C GLY A 51 6.19 -3.84 -4.08
N CYS A 52 5.70 -3.96 -5.32
CA CYS A 52 6.08 -5.05 -6.23
C CYS A 52 7.57 -5.02 -6.59
N ALA A 53 8.12 -3.85 -6.90
CA ALA A 53 9.54 -3.71 -7.26
C ALA A 53 10.50 -3.99 -6.09
N MET A 54 10.02 -3.96 -4.85
CA MET A 54 10.84 -4.08 -3.64
C MET A 54 10.68 -5.41 -2.91
N SER A 55 9.80 -6.29 -3.40
CA SER A 55 9.50 -7.58 -2.79
C SER A 55 10.70 -8.55 -2.82
N ARG A 56 10.79 -9.41 -1.80
CA ARG A 56 11.80 -10.48 -1.70
C ARG A 56 11.18 -11.83 -2.03
N ALA A 57 11.82 -12.62 -2.88
CA ALA A 57 11.33 -13.92 -3.34
C ALA A 57 11.43 -15.03 -2.28
N ASP A 58 12.25 -14.81 -1.25
CA ASP A 58 12.73 -15.78 -0.27
C ASP A 58 11.96 -15.74 1.07
N VAL A 59 10.74 -15.21 1.09
CA VAL A 59 9.91 -15.18 2.30
C VAL A 59 9.38 -16.60 2.61
N PRO A 60 9.72 -17.19 3.77
CA PRO A 60 9.19 -18.50 4.16
C PRO A 60 7.66 -18.49 4.22
N LYS A 61 7.03 -19.53 3.68
CA LYS A 61 5.58 -19.70 3.73
C LYS A 61 5.13 -19.84 5.19
N GLY A 62 4.18 -19.01 5.62
CA GLY A 62 3.62 -19.03 6.96
C GLY A 62 2.49 -18.03 7.15
N ALA A 63 2.07 -17.81 8.41
CA ALA A 63 0.96 -16.91 8.75
C ALA A 63 1.14 -15.49 8.18
N TYR A 64 2.38 -14.99 8.14
CA TYR A 64 2.70 -13.70 7.52
C TYR A 64 2.34 -13.67 6.03
N THR A 65 2.71 -14.69 5.24
CA THR A 65 2.41 -14.79 3.81
C THR A 65 0.92 -14.90 3.55
N VAL A 66 0.18 -15.61 4.40
CA VAL A 66 -1.28 -15.72 4.31
C VAL A 66 -1.93 -14.36 4.59
N LEU A 67 -1.52 -13.69 5.66
CA LEU A 67 -2.06 -12.38 6.04
C LEU A 67 -1.80 -11.31 4.97
N THR A 68 -0.55 -11.19 4.50
CA THR A 68 -0.21 -10.22 3.46
C THR A 68 -0.81 -10.60 2.10
N GLY A 69 -0.94 -11.90 1.82
CA GLY A 69 -1.67 -12.39 0.66
C GLY A 69 -3.14 -11.97 0.68
N MET A 70 -3.85 -12.21 1.78
CA MET A 70 -5.26 -11.81 1.94
C MET A 70 -5.44 -10.30 1.84
N LEU A 71 -4.62 -9.52 2.53
CA LEU A 71 -4.65 -8.06 2.46
C LEU A 71 -4.37 -7.56 1.03
N GLY A 72 -3.40 -8.16 0.33
CA GLY A 72 -3.11 -7.86 -1.06
C GLY A 72 -4.25 -8.18 -2.01
N THR A 73 -4.92 -9.33 -1.84
CA THR A 73 -6.11 -9.70 -2.61
C THR A 73 -7.26 -8.73 -2.36
N VAL A 74 -7.53 -8.38 -1.10
CA VAL A 74 -8.56 -7.40 -0.74
C VAL A 74 -8.25 -6.04 -1.36
N ALA A 75 -7.00 -5.58 -1.27
CA ALA A 75 -6.56 -4.32 -1.88
C ALA A 75 -6.77 -4.32 -3.40
N LEU A 76 -6.38 -5.39 -4.10
CA LEU A 76 -6.56 -5.53 -5.56
C LEU A 76 -8.04 -5.53 -5.97
N LEU A 77 -8.88 -6.28 -5.27
CA LEU A 77 -10.32 -6.33 -5.56
C LEU A 77 -10.98 -4.97 -5.29
N ALA A 78 -10.64 -4.33 -4.17
CA ALA A 78 -11.16 -3.01 -3.83
C ALA A 78 -10.73 -1.96 -4.87
N ALA A 79 -9.47 -1.98 -5.32
CA ALA A 79 -9.00 -1.08 -6.36
C ALA A 79 -9.70 -1.32 -7.70
N ALA A 80 -9.94 -2.58 -8.08
CA ALA A 80 -10.69 -2.92 -9.29
C ALA A 80 -12.13 -2.40 -9.22
N VAL A 81 -12.82 -2.58 -8.08
CA VAL A 81 -14.17 -2.05 -7.87
C VAL A 81 -14.18 -0.53 -7.91
N ALA A 82 -13.23 0.14 -7.26
CA ALA A 82 -13.12 1.60 -7.28
C ALA A 82 -12.90 2.15 -8.69
N LEU A 83 -12.08 1.47 -9.52
CA LEU A 83 -11.85 1.87 -10.92
C LEU A 83 -13.08 1.66 -11.81
N ILE A 84 -13.80 0.54 -11.65
CA ILE A 84 -14.91 0.18 -12.55
C ILE A 84 -16.20 0.90 -12.14
N ALA A 85 -16.53 0.85 -10.85
CA ALA A 85 -17.79 1.32 -10.30
C ALA A 85 -17.73 2.75 -9.75
N ASP A 86 -16.55 3.39 -9.75
CA ASP A 86 -16.36 4.74 -9.18
C ASP A 86 -16.79 4.83 -7.70
N ALA A 87 -16.59 3.74 -6.95
CA ALA A 87 -17.08 3.60 -5.59
C ALA A 87 -16.08 4.13 -4.54
N GLU A 88 -16.43 5.22 -3.86
CA GLU A 88 -15.61 5.83 -2.79
C GLU A 88 -15.30 4.86 -1.65
N ILE A 89 -16.26 4.04 -1.25
CA ILE A 89 -16.07 3.03 -0.20
C ILE A 89 -15.00 2.02 -0.62
N ALA A 90 -14.96 1.65 -1.90
CA ALA A 90 -13.93 0.73 -2.40
C ALA A 90 -12.55 1.39 -2.41
N LEU A 91 -12.45 2.69 -2.73
CA LEU A 91 -11.21 3.46 -2.59
C LEU A 91 -10.74 3.52 -1.14
N LEU A 92 -11.64 3.78 -0.18
CA LEU A 92 -11.30 3.76 1.25
C LEU A 92 -10.75 2.38 1.67
N VAL A 93 -11.42 1.29 1.31
CA VAL A 93 -10.98 -0.08 1.62
C VAL A 93 -9.60 -0.35 1.02
N PHE A 94 -9.38 0.07 -0.23
CA PHE A 94 -8.09 -0.07 -0.90
C PHE A 94 -6.97 0.67 -0.16
N VAL A 95 -7.20 1.92 0.25
CA VAL A 95 -6.26 2.72 1.03
C VAL A 95 -5.94 2.04 2.36
N VAL A 96 -6.97 1.65 3.12
CA VAL A 96 -6.81 1.02 4.43
C VAL A 96 -6.04 -0.31 4.33
N ALA A 97 -6.38 -1.16 3.35
CA ALA A 97 -5.67 -2.40 3.11
C ALA A 97 -4.19 -2.17 2.75
N THR A 98 -3.90 -1.14 1.96
CA THR A 98 -2.52 -0.75 1.59
C THR A 98 -1.72 -0.28 2.81
N LEU A 99 -2.31 0.54 3.67
CA LEU A 99 -1.67 0.99 4.91
C LEU A 99 -1.48 -0.17 5.90
N ALA A 100 -2.42 -1.11 5.97
CA ALA A 100 -2.29 -2.31 6.78
C ALA A 100 -1.14 -3.20 6.30
N LEU A 101 -0.98 -3.39 4.98
CA LEU A 101 0.18 -4.09 4.40
C LEU A 101 1.49 -3.43 4.79
N TRP A 102 1.58 -2.10 4.67
CA TRP A 102 2.74 -1.33 5.09
C TRP A 102 3.03 -1.56 6.58
N ALA A 103 2.04 -1.39 7.45
CA ALA A 103 2.21 -1.51 8.89
C ALA A 103 2.68 -2.92 9.29
N VAL A 104 2.07 -3.96 8.73
CA VAL A 104 2.46 -5.36 8.97
C VAL A 104 3.89 -5.62 8.51
N ALA A 105 4.29 -5.10 7.35
CA ALA A 105 5.66 -5.22 6.86
C ALA A 105 6.66 -4.50 7.77
N THR A 106 6.38 -3.26 8.15
CA THR A 106 7.25 -2.45 9.03
C THR A 106 7.39 -3.06 10.41
N VAL A 107 6.30 -3.53 11.03
CA VAL A 107 6.34 -4.20 12.34
C VAL A 107 7.18 -5.47 12.26
N ARG A 108 7.02 -6.29 11.22
CA ARG A 108 7.85 -7.49 11.01
C ARG A 108 9.33 -7.12 10.91
N HIS A 109 9.67 -6.12 10.11
CA HIS A 109 11.05 -5.67 9.96
C HIS A 109 11.63 -5.12 11.26
N ALA A 110 10.85 -4.36 12.02
CA ALA A 110 11.27 -3.84 13.32
C ALA A 110 11.44 -4.94 14.39
N ALA A 111 10.59 -5.98 14.36
CA ALA A 111 10.62 -7.08 15.33
C ALA A 111 11.69 -8.13 15.03
N THR A 112 12.04 -8.37 13.76
CA THR A 112 13.02 -9.40 13.37
C THR A 112 14.46 -8.91 13.68
N PRO A 113 15.27 -9.64 14.47
CA PRO A 113 16.67 -9.27 14.68
C PRO A 113 17.50 -9.50 13.40
N MET A 114 18.51 -8.65 13.15
CA MET A 114 19.51 -8.92 12.13
C MET A 114 20.31 -10.15 12.57
N VAL A 115 20.01 -11.31 11.98
CA VAL A 115 20.94 -12.44 12.02
C VAL A 115 22.13 -12.01 11.15
N LYS A 116 23.21 -11.57 11.79
CA LYS A 116 24.51 -11.51 11.12
C LYS A 116 24.89 -12.95 10.81
N VAL A 117 24.86 -13.32 9.53
CA VAL A 117 25.60 -14.47 9.00
C VAL A 117 27.04 -14.02 8.81
#